data_AF-A0A069QIW1-F1
#
_entry.id   AF-A0A069QIW1-F1
#
_cell.length_a   1.000
_cell.length_b   1.000
_cell.length_c   1.000
_cell.angle_alpha   90.00
_cell.angle_beta   90.00
_cell.angle_gamma   90.00
#
_symmetry.space_group_name_H-M   'P 1'
#
loop_
_entity.id
_entity.type
_entity.pdbx_description
1 polymer ?
#
loop_
_entity_poly.entity_id
_entity_poly.type
_entity_poly.pdbx_seq_one_letter_code
_entity_poly.pdbx_strand_id
1 'polypeptide(L)'
;MKAEMSYWRFVEEWHPRYCSDDRVLVCDILFRYLEKEDVDEDDKRWIAKEFNSREEIVHELKRLEKDLFSESLDIYYEQLFASNGFMRGSNDNPVAVKNNKQCHKS
;
A
#
# COMPACT_ATOMS: atom_id res chain seq x y z
N MET A 1 5.72 19.91 20.98
CA MET A 1 5.59 20.02 19.51
C MET A 1 4.78 18.82 19.07
N LYS A 2 3.60 19.01 18.46
CA LYS A 2 2.95 17.92 17.74
C LYS A 2 3.83 17.72 16.51
N ALA A 3 4.65 16.67 16.49
CA ALA A 3 5.33 16.29 15.26
C ALA A 3 4.21 16.05 14.26
N GLU A 4 4.10 16.89 13.22
CA GLU A 4 3.25 16.54 12.10
C GLU A 4 3.76 15.18 11.62
N MET A 5 2.93 14.16 11.78
CA MET A 5 3.26 12.84 11.26
C MET A 5 3.38 13.01 9.75
N SER A 6 4.60 13.01 9.25
CA SER A 6 4.85 12.98 7.82
C SER A 6 4.19 11.73 7.25
N TYR A 7 3.63 11.85 6.06
CA TYR A 7 3.00 10.77 5.32
C TYR A 7 3.75 9.43 5.43
N TRP A 8 5.07 9.44 5.23
CA TRP A 8 5.91 8.24 5.31
C TRP A 8 6.05 7.65 6.71
N ARG A 9 6.03 8.48 7.76
CA ARG A 9 6.04 7.97 9.15
C ARG A 9 4.76 7.25 9.50
N PHE A 10 3.62 7.69 8.96
CA PHE A 10 2.36 6.95 9.13
C PHE A 10 2.44 5.57 8.47
N VAL A 11 2.94 5.49 7.23
CA VAL A 11 3.11 4.22 6.53
C VAL A 11 4.12 3.31 7.24
N GLU A 12 5.25 3.86 7.71
CA GLU A 12 6.26 3.12 8.47
C GLU A 12 5.71 2.51 9.77
N GLU A 13 4.85 3.26 10.47
CA GLU A 13 4.27 2.83 11.74
C GLU A 13 3.18 1.78 11.58
N TRP A 14 2.38 1.87 10.50
CA TRP A 14 1.14 1.10 10.35
C TRP A 14 1.19 0.02 9.26
N HIS A 15 2.18 0.03 8.37
CA HIS A 15 2.34 -1.00 7.35
C HIS A 15 3.06 -2.24 7.93
N PRO A 16 2.41 -3.43 8.00
CA PRO A 16 2.85 -4.58 8.79
C PRO A 16 4.11 -5.24 8.24
N ARG A 17 4.54 -4.84 7.03
CA ARG A 17 5.70 -5.37 6.33
C ARG A 17 6.58 -4.27 5.76
N TYR A 18 6.54 -3.05 6.31
CA TYR A 18 7.30 -1.90 5.80
C TYR A 18 8.75 -2.24 5.39
N CYS A 19 9.52 -2.90 6.26
CA CYS A 19 10.92 -3.24 6.00
C CYS A 19 11.13 -4.40 5.01
N SER A 20 10.08 -5.10 4.59
CA SER A 20 10.12 -6.32 3.77
C SER A 20 9.19 -6.27 2.56
N ASP A 21 8.56 -5.13 2.30
CA ASP A 21 7.64 -4.95 1.19
C ASP A 21 8.38 -4.31 0.03
N ASP A 22 8.55 -5.06 -1.06
CA ASP A 22 9.25 -4.61 -2.25
C ASP A 22 8.66 -3.30 -2.82
N ARG A 23 7.37 -3.03 -2.59
CA ARG A 23 6.73 -1.77 -3.03
C ARG A 23 7.33 -0.55 -2.32
N VAL A 24 7.75 -0.69 -1.06
CA VAL A 24 8.40 0.40 -0.32
C VAL A 24 9.77 0.68 -0.92
N LEU A 25 10.53 -0.36 -1.26
CA LEU A 25 11.82 -0.23 -1.94
C LEU A 25 11.66 0.42 -3.33
N VAL A 26 10.67 -0.02 -4.10
CA VAL A 26 10.38 0.55 -5.42
C VAL A 26 9.96 2.03 -5.29
N CYS A 27 9.14 2.39 -4.30
CA CYS A 27 8.80 3.79 -4.02
C CYS A 27 10.06 4.64 -3.79
N ASP A 28 10.99 4.17 -2.95
CA ASP A 28 12.24 4.89 -2.66
C ASP A 28 13.09 5.08 -3.94
N ILE A 29 13.30 4.00 -4.70
CA ILE A 29 14.07 4.04 -5.95
C ILE A 29 13.48 5.02 -6.95
N LEU A 30 12.15 4.95 -7.19
CA LEU A 30 11.48 5.84 -8.16
C LEU A 30 11.49 7.29 -7.68
N PHE A 31 11.31 7.55 -6.38
CA PHE A 31 11.37 8.88 -5.81
C PHE A 31 12.76 9.50 -5.96
N ARG A 32 13.81 8.78 -5.57
CA ARG A 32 15.21 9.23 -5.70
C ARG A 32 15.59 9.47 -7.16
N TYR A 33 15.13 8.61 -8.07
CA TYR A 33 15.33 8.79 -9.50
C TYR A 33 14.67 10.09 -10.02
N LEU A 34 13.45 10.39 -9.58
CA LEU A 34 12.72 11.60 -9.99
C LEU A 34 13.34 12.90 -9.44
N GLU A 35 13.89 12.85 -8.23
CA GLU A 35 14.60 13.95 -7.57
C GLU A 35 16.04 14.12 -8.07
N LYS A 36 16.49 13.25 -8.99
CA LYS A 36 17.87 13.21 -9.52
C LYS A 36 18.91 12.94 -8.44
N GLU A 37 18.52 12.22 -7.40
CA GLU A 37 19.45 11.70 -6.41
C GLU A 37 20.21 10.50 -6.97
N ASP A 38 21.24 10.07 -6.24
CA ASP A 38 22.03 8.91 -6.63
C ASP A 38 21.19 7.63 -6.50
N VAL A 39 21.18 6.83 -7.56
CA VAL A 39 20.46 5.56 -7.71
C VAL A 39 21.43 4.58 -8.35
N ASP A 40 21.37 3.31 -7.99
CA ASP A 40 22.26 2.30 -8.54
C ASP A 40 22.08 2.15 -10.06
N GLU A 41 23.15 1.72 -10.74
CA GLU A 41 23.13 1.55 -12.20
C GLU A 41 22.18 0.42 -12.64
N ASP A 42 22.00 -0.62 -11.83
CA ASP A 42 21.03 -1.69 -12.11
C ASP A 42 19.60 -1.18 -12.00
N ASP A 43 19.31 -0.36 -10.98
CA ASP A 43 18.00 0.28 -10.80
C ASP A 43 17.70 1.26 -11.95
N LYS A 44 18.69 2.07 -12.37
CA LYS A 44 18.55 2.94 -13.55
C LYS A 44 18.24 2.14 -14.82
N ARG A 45 18.93 1.01 -15.03
CA ARG A 45 18.68 0.10 -16.16
C ARG A 45 17.27 -0.49 -16.10
N TRP A 46 16.82 -0.89 -14.91
CA TRP A 46 15.46 -1.38 -14.70
C TRP A 46 14.42 -0.29 -15.01
N ILE A 47 14.58 0.92 -14.49
CA ILE A 47 13.68 2.05 -14.76
C ILE A 47 13.60 2.34 -16.27
N ALA A 48 14.75 2.42 -16.95
CA ALA A 48 14.80 2.70 -18.39
C ALA A 48 14.18 1.58 -19.25
N LYS A 49 14.06 0.36 -18.70
CA LYS A 49 13.42 -0.78 -19.36
C LYS A 49 11.91 -0.82 -19.13
N GLU A 50 11.47 -0.52 -17.91
CA GLU A 50 10.06 -0.65 -17.52
C GLU A 50 9.23 0.61 -17.83
N PHE A 51 9.86 1.79 -17.86
CA PHE A 51 9.17 3.07 -18.06
C PHE A 51 9.68 3.80 -19.30
N ASN A 52 8.75 4.28 -20.13
CA ASN A 52 9.06 5.00 -21.36
C ASN A 52 9.07 6.52 -21.18
N SER A 53 8.52 7.01 -20.06
CA SER A 53 8.41 8.43 -19.77
C SER A 53 8.48 8.73 -18.27
N ARG A 54 8.83 9.98 -17.94
CA ARG A 54 8.82 10.45 -16.55
C ARG A 54 7.40 10.46 -15.96
N GLU A 55 6.40 10.69 -16.80
CA GLU A 55 4.99 10.68 -16.44
C GLU A 55 4.52 9.29 -15.98
N GLU A 56 4.97 8.22 -16.65
CA GLU A 56 4.70 6.84 -16.23
C GLU A 56 5.32 6.52 -14.87
N ILE A 57 6.55 6.98 -14.62
CA ILE A 57 7.23 6.82 -13.33
C ILE A 57 6.44 7.52 -12.21
N VAL A 58 6.01 8.77 -12.45
CA VAL A 58 5.20 9.53 -11.47
C VAL A 58 3.85 8.85 -11.22
N HIS A 59 3.23 8.31 -12.26
CA HIS A 59 1.96 7.61 -12.12
C HIS A 59 2.12 6.33 -11.28
N GLU A 60 3.16 5.56 -11.54
CA GLU A 60 3.45 4.34 -10.80
C GLU A 60 3.80 4.62 -9.34
N LEU A 61 4.64 5.62 -9.09
CA LEU A 61 4.96 6.06 -7.72
C LEU A 61 3.68 6.42 -6.95
N LYS A 62 2.77 7.20 -7.54
CA LYS A 62 1.49 7.56 -6.91
C LYS A 62 0.60 6.35 -6.64
N ARG A 63 0.61 5.36 -7.54
CA ARG A 63 -0.14 4.12 -7.37
C ARG A 63 0.38 3.34 -6.15
N LEU A 64 1.70 3.16 -6.07
CA LEU A 64 2.35 2.46 -4.96
C LEU A 64 2.13 3.17 -3.62
N GLU A 65 2.31 4.50 -3.59
CA GLU A 65 2.02 5.34 -2.43
C GLU A 65 0.58 5.16 -1.95
N LYS A 66 -0.40 5.25 -2.86
CA LYS A 66 -1.81 5.04 -2.54
C LYS A 66 -2.07 3.65 -1.94
N ASP A 67 -1.53 2.61 -2.55
CA ASP A 67 -1.74 1.23 -2.11
C ASP A 67 -1.16 1.02 -0.70
N LEU A 68 0.10 1.42 -0.47
CA LEU A 68 0.76 1.34 0.83
C LEU A 68 0.01 2.11 1.91
N PHE A 69 -0.46 3.32 1.58
CA PHE A 69 -1.20 4.14 2.52
C PHE A 69 -2.58 3.58 2.84
N SER A 70 -3.29 3.04 1.86
CA SER A 70 -4.60 2.41 2.08
C SER A 70 -4.48 1.20 3.01
N GLU A 71 -3.48 0.34 2.79
CA GLU A 71 -3.24 -0.82 3.65
C GLU A 71 -2.85 -0.41 5.08
N SER A 72 -2.03 0.64 5.21
CA SER A 72 -1.67 1.22 6.50
C SER A 72 -2.89 1.79 7.23
N LEU A 73 -3.80 2.45 6.50
CA LEU A 73 -5.05 2.98 7.05
C LEU A 73 -5.99 1.88 7.53
N ASP A 74 -6.15 0.81 6.75
CA ASP A 74 -7.00 -0.32 7.13
C ASP A 74 -6.55 -0.91 8.46
N ILE A 75 -5.25 -1.09 8.64
CA ILE A 75 -4.66 -1.65 9.87
C ILE A 75 -4.76 -0.68 11.04
N TYR A 76 -4.53 0.62 10.79
CA TYR A 76 -4.76 1.66 11.79
C TYR A 76 -6.19 1.64 12.33
N TYR A 77 -7.18 1.59 11.43
CA TYR A 77 -8.58 1.53 11.83
C TYR A 77 -8.95 0.21 12.49
N GLU A 78 -8.46 -0.92 12.00
CA GLU A 78 -8.67 -2.22 12.64
C GLU A 78 -8.19 -2.21 14.10
N GLN A 79 -6.98 -1.69 14.35
CA GLN A 79 -6.47 -1.57 15.71
C GLN A 79 -7.28 -0.58 16.55
N LEU A 80 -7.66 0.58 16.00
CA LEU A 80 -8.45 1.58 16.69
C LEU A 80 -9.84 1.05 17.10
N PHE A 81 -10.50 0.29 16.23
CA PHE A 81 -11.82 -0.28 16.50
C PHE A 81 -11.73 -1.55 17.36
N ALA A 82 -10.65 -2.32 17.26
CA ALA A 82 -10.37 -3.45 18.16
C ALA A 82 -10.04 -2.98 19.58
N SER A 83 -9.30 -1.88 19.74
CA SER A 83 -8.91 -1.34 21.05
C SER A 83 -10.04 -0.62 21.77
N ASN A 84 -10.99 -0.04 21.02
CA ASN A 84 -12.04 0.80 21.59
C ASN A 84 -13.33 0.05 21.97
N GLY A 85 -13.38 -1.28 21.83
CA GLY A 85 -14.52 -2.09 22.28
C GLY A 85 -15.88 -1.68 21.69
N PHE A 86 -15.90 -0.87 20.63
CA PHE A 86 -17.13 -0.30 20.09
C PHE A 86 -17.61 -1.14 18.91
N MET A 87 -18.59 -2.00 19.23
CA MET A 87 -19.46 -2.77 18.35
C MET A 87 -18.89 -4.04 17.69
N ARG A 88 -18.74 -5.10 18.50
CA ARG A 88 -19.20 -6.44 18.06
C ARG A 88 -20.74 -6.40 18.05
N GLY A 89 -21.31 -5.72 17.06
CA GLY A 89 -22.74 -5.80 16.79
C GLY A 89 -23.05 -7.21 16.34
N SER A 90 -23.62 -8.03 17.23
CA SER A 90 -24.28 -9.27 16.86
C SER A 90 -25.39 -8.94 15.85
N ASN A 91 -25.11 -9.09 14.57
CA ASN A 91 -26.14 -9.25 13.57
C ASN A 91 -26.44 -10.75 13.46
N ASP A 92 -27.26 -11.24 14.38
CA ASP A 92 -28.10 -12.39 14.10
C ASP A 92 -29.09 -11.99 13.01
N ASN A 93 -28.73 -12.23 11.75
CA ASN A 93 -29.72 -12.41 10.71
C ASN A 93 -29.18 -13.33 9.60
N PRO A 94 -29.71 -14.55 9.43
CA PRO A 94 -29.28 -15.46 8.38
C PRO A 94 -29.92 -15.02 7.06
N VAL A 95 -29.32 -14.08 6.35
CA VAL A 95 -29.69 -13.83 4.95
C VAL A 95 -29.00 -14.88 4.11
N ALA A 96 -29.78 -15.90 3.75
CA ALA A 96 -29.40 -16.97 2.85
C ALA A 96 -28.82 -16.40 1.54
N VAL A 97 -27.49 -16.41 1.42
CA VAL A 97 -26.82 -16.29 0.13
C VAL A 97 -26.95 -17.65 -0.55
N LYS A 98 -27.87 -17.74 -1.51
CA LYS A 98 -27.92 -18.85 -2.46
C LYS A 98 -26.60 -18.88 -3.23
N ASN A 99 -25.75 -19.84 -2.88
CA ASN A 99 -24.60 -20.23 -3.67
C ASN A 99 -25.07 -20.69 -5.06
N ASN A 100 -24.72 -19.95 -6.10
CA ASN A 100 -24.61 -20.49 -7.46
C ASN A 100 -23.26 -20.09 -8.04
N LYS A 101 -22.19 -20.67 -7.51
CA LYS A 101 -20.96 -20.89 -8.26
C LYS A 101 -21.04 -22.31 -8.83
N GLN A 102 -21.56 -22.43 -10.05
CA GLN A 102 -21.39 -23.63 -10.84
C GLN A 102 -19.96 -23.63 -11.37
N CYS A 103 -19.08 -24.36 -10.67
CA CYS A 103 -17.81 -24.80 -11.23
C CYS A 103 -18.11 -25.78 -12.36
N HIS A 104 -17.75 -25.46 -13.60
CA HIS A 104 -17.46 -26.49 -14.59
C HIS A 104 -15.95 -26.63 -14.72
N LYS A 105 -15.45 -27.71 -14.12
CA LYS A 105 -14.24 -28.41 -14.58
C LYS A 105 -14.65 -29.30 -15.76
N SER A 106 -14.02 -29.10 -16.91
CA SER A 106 -13.37 -30.13 -17.74
C SER A 106 -12.79 -29.45 -18.96
#